data_AF-A0A096LTP9-F1
#
_entry.id   AF-A0A096LTP9-F1
#
_cell.length_a   1.000
_cell.length_b   1.000
_cell.length_c   1.000
_cell.angle_alpha   90.00
_cell.angle_beta   90.00
_cell.angle_gamma   90.00
#
_symmetry.space_group_name_H-M   'P 1'
#
loop_
_entity.id
_entity.type
_entity.pdbx_description
1 polymer ?
#
loop_
_entity_poly.entity_id
_entity_poly.type
_entity_poly.pdbx_seq_one_letter_code
_entity_poly.pdbx_strand_id
1 'polypeptide(L)'
;LEEKQSPEESSVVIVFCPITSRVGSDVESAMTNPKVSSLDKPVILVLMHHTRDPDYSTAGTKWSEVYKNVKLDVHVLFHETLPGLLNCQQNDQAIEAIEKN
;
A
#
# COMPACT_ATOMS: atom_id res chain seq x y z
N LEU A 1 -25.27 -9.47 -11.99
CA LEU A 1 -25.46 -8.50 -10.90
C LEU A 1 -24.08 -8.31 -10.29
N GLU A 2 -23.45 -7.16 -10.47
CA GLU A 2 -22.25 -6.82 -9.68
C GLU A 2 -22.73 -6.50 -8.26
N GLU A 3 -22.36 -7.33 -7.28
CA GLU A 3 -22.56 -7.02 -5.88
C GLU A 3 -21.64 -5.85 -5.52
N LYS A 4 -22.22 -4.67 -5.33
CA LYS A 4 -21.49 -3.50 -4.91
C LYS A 4 -21.42 -3.51 -3.39
N GLN A 5 -20.41 -4.18 -2.83
CA GLN A 5 -20.13 -4.07 -1.40
C GLN A 5 -19.78 -2.62 -1.06
N SER A 6 -20.43 -2.08 -0.02
CA SER A 6 -20.08 -0.77 0.49
C SER A 6 -18.72 -0.85 1.22
N PRO A 7 -17.90 0.21 1.22
CA PRO A 7 -16.67 0.23 2.03
C PRO A 7 -16.90 -0.04 3.51
N GLU A 8 -18.14 0.17 3.99
CA GLU A 8 -18.60 -0.10 5.36
C GLU A 8 -18.83 -1.59 5.64
N GLU A 9 -19.03 -2.41 4.61
CA GLU A 9 -19.19 -3.88 4.73
C GLU A 9 -17.86 -4.64 4.61
N SER A 10 -16.78 -3.99 4.13
CA SER A 10 -15.47 -4.63 3.96
C SER A 10 -14.79 -4.97 5.31
N SER A 11 -14.09 -6.09 5.39
CA SER A 11 -13.33 -6.47 6.59
C SER A 11 -11.95 -5.78 6.70
N VAL A 12 -11.42 -5.32 5.57
CA VAL A 12 -10.11 -4.67 5.44
C VAL A 12 -10.17 -3.58 4.36
N VAL A 13 -9.35 -2.54 4.51
CA VAL A 13 -9.19 -1.47 3.52
C VAL A 13 -7.77 -1.55 2.95
N ILE A 14 -7.64 -1.65 1.63
CA ILE A 14 -6.35 -1.58 0.96
C ILE A 14 -6.12 -0.16 0.47
N VAL A 15 -5.05 0.47 0.93
CA VAL A 15 -4.69 1.84 0.58
C VAL A 15 -3.46 1.81 -0.33
N PHE A 16 -3.68 2.14 -1.59
CA PHE A 16 -2.58 2.38 -2.54
C PHE A 16 -2.05 3.80 -2.34
N CYS A 17 -0.78 3.90 -1.96
CA CYS A 17 -0.08 5.16 -1.68
C CYS A 17 1.07 5.32 -2.69
N PRO A 18 0.85 6.00 -3.83
CA PRO A 18 1.92 6.36 -4.74
C PRO A 18 2.89 7.34 -4.08
N ILE A 19 4.17 6.97 -4.07
CA ILE A 19 5.23 7.83 -3.55
C ILE A 19 5.65 8.80 -4.65
N THR A 20 5.22 10.05 -4.51
CA THR A 20 5.43 11.12 -5.51
C THR A 20 6.31 12.24 -4.98
N SER A 21 6.44 12.35 -3.65
CA SER A 21 7.23 13.38 -3.01
C SER A 21 8.21 12.76 -2.01
N ARG A 22 7.74 12.43 -0.82
CA ARG A 22 8.48 11.82 0.28
C ARG A 22 7.58 10.80 0.94
N VAL A 23 8.15 9.64 1.25
CA VAL A 23 7.40 8.50 1.83
C VAL A 23 6.54 8.93 3.02
N GLY A 24 7.10 9.68 3.98
CA GLY A 24 6.34 10.10 5.15
C GLY A 24 5.16 11.02 4.85
N SER A 25 5.35 12.01 3.98
CA SER A 25 4.29 12.96 3.63
C SER A 25 3.18 12.31 2.81
N ASP A 26 3.54 11.44 1.86
CA ASP A 26 2.58 10.74 1.02
C ASP A 26 1.74 9.74 1.86
N VAL A 27 2.38 9.03 2.80
CA VAL A 27 1.68 8.12 3.73
C VAL A 27 0.77 8.90 4.69
N GLU A 28 1.24 10.01 5.26
CA GLU A 28 0.41 10.86 6.13
C GLU A 28 -0.83 11.36 5.38
N SER A 29 -0.67 11.83 4.15
CA SER A 29 -1.78 12.26 3.31
C SER A 29 -2.77 11.13 3.02
N ALA A 30 -2.27 9.92 2.73
CA ALA A 30 -3.11 8.76 2.48
C ALA A 30 -3.90 8.33 3.73
N MET A 31 -3.25 8.28 4.89
CA MET A 31 -3.84 7.82 6.15
C MET A 31 -4.78 8.84 6.79
N THR A 32 -4.57 10.14 6.54
CA THR A 32 -5.46 11.20 7.03
C THR A 32 -6.66 11.45 6.11
N ASN A 33 -6.67 10.88 4.89
CA ASN A 33 -7.79 11.02 3.96
C ASN A 33 -9.09 10.54 4.62
N PRO A 34 -10.18 11.34 4.62
CA PRO A 34 -11.45 10.96 5.25
C PRO A 34 -12.00 9.62 4.78
N LYS A 35 -11.74 9.21 3.53
CA LYS A 35 -12.18 7.92 2.99
C LYS A 35 -11.49 6.72 3.63
N VAL A 36 -10.36 6.93 4.30
CA VAL A 36 -9.59 5.91 5.03
C VAL A 36 -9.79 6.10 6.54
N SER A 37 -9.58 7.32 7.03
CA SER A 37 -9.58 7.63 8.46
C SER A 37 -10.95 7.50 9.14
N SER A 38 -12.06 7.66 8.41
CA SER A 38 -13.41 7.53 8.97
C SER A 38 -13.91 6.08 9.09
N LEU A 39 -13.26 5.13 8.43
CA LEU A 39 -13.75 3.75 8.37
C LEU A 39 -13.44 2.96 9.65
N ASP A 40 -12.45 3.39 10.45
CA ASP A 40 -11.93 2.66 11.63
C ASP A 40 -11.68 1.17 11.36
N LYS A 41 -11.07 0.87 10.21
CA LYS A 41 -10.82 -0.49 9.71
C LYS A 41 -9.35 -0.85 9.69
N PRO A 42 -9.02 -2.16 9.77
CA PRO A 42 -7.69 -2.66 9.41
C PRO A 42 -7.29 -2.18 8.02
N VAL A 43 -6.05 -1.70 7.90
CA VAL A 43 -5.47 -1.18 6.67
C VAL A 43 -4.30 -2.05 6.22
N ILE A 44 -4.32 -2.41 4.94
CA ILE A 44 -3.14 -2.85 4.21
C ILE A 44 -2.62 -1.62 3.44
N LEU A 45 -1.46 -1.11 3.83
CA LEU A 45 -0.84 0.04 3.19
C LEU A 45 0.13 -0.44 2.10
N VAL A 46 -0.16 -0.11 0.84
CA VAL A 46 0.66 -0.47 -0.31
C VAL A 46 1.42 0.77 -0.79
N LEU A 47 2.71 0.85 -0.47
CA LEU A 47 3.58 1.95 -0.89
C LEU A 47 4.09 1.68 -2.31
N MET A 48 3.70 2.51 -3.27
CA MET A 48 4.04 2.33 -4.68
C MET A 48 5.17 3.25 -5.10
N HIS A 49 6.36 2.69 -5.34
CA HIS A 49 7.56 3.43 -5.71
C HIS A 49 7.74 3.41 -7.22
N HIS A 50 7.75 4.60 -7.83
CA HIS A 50 8.00 4.72 -9.25
C HIS A 50 9.52 4.67 -9.53
N THR A 51 10.02 3.53 -10.00
CA THR A 51 11.44 3.28 -10.22
C THR A 51 11.66 2.24 -11.31
N ARG A 52 12.77 2.33 -12.04
CA ARG A 52 13.23 1.28 -12.98
C ARG A 52 14.17 0.28 -12.32
N ASP A 53 14.64 0.57 -11.11
CA ASP A 53 15.60 -0.25 -10.37
C ASP A 53 14.85 -1.37 -9.62
N PRO A 54 15.02 -2.65 -10.01
CA PRO A 54 14.37 -3.76 -9.32
C PRO A 54 14.91 -3.98 -7.90
N ASP A 55 16.09 -3.44 -7.58
CA ASP A 55 16.77 -3.57 -6.28
C ASP A 55 16.63 -2.29 -5.43
N TYR A 56 15.68 -1.41 -5.78
CA TYR A 56 15.45 -0.16 -5.07
C TYR A 56 15.18 -0.39 -3.58
N SER A 57 16.03 0.20 -2.73
CA SER A 57 15.91 0.04 -1.29
C SER A 57 14.66 0.74 -0.76
N THR A 58 13.80 -0.05 -0.10
CA THR A 58 12.56 0.41 0.52
C THR A 58 12.60 0.36 2.05
N ALA A 59 13.77 0.12 2.62
CA ALA A 59 13.97 0.11 4.06
C ALA A 59 13.54 1.46 4.68
N GLY A 60 12.90 1.40 5.84
CA GLY A 60 12.43 2.61 6.51
C GLY A 60 11.48 2.34 7.66
N THR A 61 10.57 3.29 7.87
CA THR A 61 9.55 3.26 8.91
C THR A 61 8.63 2.07 8.76
N LYS A 62 8.40 1.34 9.86
CA LYS A 62 7.32 0.36 9.97
C LYS A 62 6.02 1.08 10.25
N TRP A 63 5.13 1.14 9.26
CA TRP A 63 3.94 1.98 9.36
C TRP A 63 2.90 1.44 10.35
N SER A 64 2.89 0.13 10.58
CA SER A 64 2.16 -0.52 11.67
C SER A 64 2.52 -0.02 13.07
N GLU A 65 3.73 0.50 13.29
CA GLU A 65 4.14 1.10 14.57
C GLU A 65 3.67 2.57 14.70
N VAL A 66 3.40 3.24 13.58
CA VAL A 66 2.94 4.64 13.53
C VAL A 66 1.42 4.74 13.55
N TYR A 67 0.74 3.90 12.76
CA TYR A 67 -0.72 3.88 12.62
C TYR A 67 -1.26 2.53 13.09
N LYS A 68 -1.96 2.52 14.24
CA LYS A 68 -2.45 1.29 14.90
C LYS A 68 -3.38 0.42 14.04
N ASN A 69 -4.07 1.04 13.09
CA ASN A 69 -4.98 0.36 12.18
C ASN A 69 -4.26 -0.24 10.97
N VAL A 70 -3.00 0.13 10.68
CA VAL A 70 -2.18 -0.54 9.67
C VAL A 70 -1.76 -1.91 10.21
N LYS A 71 -2.20 -2.97 9.53
CA LYS A 71 -1.89 -4.38 9.89
C LYS A 71 -0.80 -4.98 9.01
N LEU A 72 -0.64 -4.45 7.81
CA LEU A 72 0.39 -4.82 6.87
C LEU A 72 0.81 -3.57 6.10
N ASP A 73 2.11 -3.33 6.03
CA ASP A 73 2.69 -2.37 5.12
C ASP A 73 3.65 -3.08 4.16
N VAL A 74 3.41 -2.91 2.86
CA VAL A 74 4.20 -3.54 1.79
C VAL A 74 4.62 -2.50 0.77
N HIS A 75 5.74 -2.79 0.10
CA HIS A 75 6.32 -1.88 -0.88
C HIS A 75 6.33 -2.53 -2.25
N VAL A 76 5.77 -1.85 -3.24
CA VAL A 76 5.77 -2.32 -4.63
C VAL A 76 6.52 -1.34 -5.53
N LEU A 77 7.21 -1.88 -6.53
CA LEU A 77 7.98 -1.13 -7.52
C LEU A 77 7.26 -1.20 -8.87
N PHE A 78 7.11 -0.07 -9.54
CA PHE A 78 6.52 0.00 -10.87
C PHE A 78 7.20 1.07 -11.73
N HIS A 79 7.03 0.94 -13.05
CA HIS A 79 7.46 1.96 -13.99
C HIS A 79 6.58 1.96 -15.25
N GLU A 80 6.21 3.14 -15.75
CA GLU A 80 5.25 3.31 -16.86
C GLU A 80 5.68 2.69 -18.21
N THR A 81 6.96 2.34 -18.38
CA THR A 81 7.46 1.70 -19.61
C THR A 81 7.15 0.21 -19.70
N LEU A 82 6.70 -0.40 -18.60
CA LEU A 82 6.26 -1.79 -18.57
C LEU A 82 4.85 -1.83 -17.98
N PRO A 83 3.95 -2.67 -18.51
CA PRO A 83 2.61 -2.80 -17.94
C PRO A 83 2.70 -3.43 -16.55
N GLY A 84 2.19 -2.73 -15.54
CA GLY A 84 2.06 -3.26 -14.18
C GLY A 84 3.32 -3.11 -13.32
N LEU A 85 3.43 -4.02 -12.34
CA LEU A 85 4.54 -4.06 -11.38
C LEU A 85 5.81 -4.63 -12.02
N LEU A 86 6.98 -4.22 -11.53
CA LEU A 86 8.25 -4.84 -11.93
C LEU A 86 8.25 -6.34 -11.56
N ASN A 87 8.87 -7.16 -12.41
CA ASN A 87 9.15 -8.55 -12.05
C ASN A 87 10.42 -8.60 -11.18
N CYS A 88 10.25 -8.56 -9.85
CA CYS A 88 11.35 -8.59 -8.90
C CYS A 88 10.93 -9.20 -7.56
N GLN A 89 11.93 -9.66 -6.79
CA GLN A 89 11.72 -10.32 -5.51
C GLN A 89 10.90 -9.48 -4.52
N GLN A 90 11.08 -8.16 -4.51
CA GLN A 90 10.32 -7.29 -3.60
C GLN A 90 8.81 -7.33 -3.89
N ASN A 91 8.43 -7.30 -5.17
CA ASN A 91 7.02 -7.35 -5.56
C ASN A 91 6.43 -8.74 -5.31
N ASP A 92 7.19 -9.82 -5.57
CA ASP A 92 6.78 -11.18 -5.26
C ASP A 92 6.48 -11.34 -3.76
N GLN A 93 7.37 -10.82 -2.90
CA GLN A 93 7.19 -10.83 -1.45
C GLN A 93 6.01 -9.97 -0.98
N ALA A 94 5.79 -8.82 -1.61
CA ALA A 94 4.65 -7.96 -1.30
C ALA A 94 3.32 -8.67 -1.62
N ILE A 95 3.25 -9.34 -2.77
CA ILE A 95 2.07 -10.12 -3.18
C ILE A 95 1.85 -11.30 -2.22
N GLU A 96 2.89 -12.08 -1.95
CA GLU A 96 2.83 -13.21 -1.03
C GLU A 96 2.39 -12.79 0.38
N ALA A 97 2.83 -11.62 0.86
CA ALA A 97 2.43 -11.09 2.16
C ALA A 97 0.95 -10.66 2.18
N ILE A 98 0.44 -10.09 1.09
CA ILE A 98 -0.98 -9.73 0.98
C ILE A 98 -1.85 -10.99 0.91
N GLU A 99 -1.45 -12.01 0.15
CA GLU A 99 -2.21 -13.26 -0.01
C GLU A 99 -2.33 -14.07 1.29
N LYS A 100 -1.36 -13.92 2.20
CA LYS A 100 -1.34 -14.58 3.50
C LYS A 100 -2.02 -13.80 4.63
N ASN A 101 -2.52 -12.59 4.35
CA ASN A 101 -3.08 -11.68 5.36
C ASN A 101 -4.43 -12.14 5.90
#